data_AF-A0A4Z2G6B5-F1
#
_entry.id   AF-A0A4Z2G6B5-F1
#
_cell.length_a   1.000
_cell.length_b   1.000
_cell.length_c   1.000
_cell.angle_alpha   90.00
_cell.angle_beta   90.00
_cell.angle_gamma   90.00
#
_symmetry.space_group_name_H-M   'P 1'
#
loop_
_entity.id
_entity.type
_entity.pdbx_description
1 polymer ?
#
loop_
_entity_poly.entity_id
_entity_poly.type
_entity_poly.pdbx_seq_one_letter_code
_entity_poly.pdbx_strand_id
1 'polypeptide(L)'
;MCKNPLSLSLSLSLSLSLSAAICLLKKLLEPDPNKRPNIHQVMADSWLQLANRNTGAPIHIEEINHTVLLHMTEKMAYKHSEVLSAVLTNRACHTLAVYFLLNKKMKRLSKEYREMQFQEKKKGEKQNNEFYQTQWRKHVDKLTIPPKQTPVYLAVAKGPSKEKKHRTVG
;
A
#
# COMPACT_ATOMS: atom_id res chain seq x y z
N MET A 1 -17.20 7.00 42.88
CA MET A 1 -17.13 6.48 41.49
C MET A 1 -16.68 7.60 40.56
N CYS A 2 -15.38 7.68 40.23
CA CYS A 2 -14.87 8.67 39.29
C CYS A 2 -15.02 8.09 37.87
N LYS A 3 -15.88 8.68 37.03
CA LYS A 3 -15.98 8.27 35.62
C LYS A 3 -14.65 8.63 34.92
N ASN A 4 -14.10 7.67 34.17
CA ASN A 4 -12.86 7.85 33.39
C ASN A 4 -13.02 9.06 32.44
N PRO A 5 -12.13 10.07 32.49
CA PRO A 5 -12.23 11.27 31.64
C PRO A 5 -12.20 10.95 30.13
N LEU A 6 -11.54 9.86 29.73
CA LEU A 6 -11.53 9.39 28.33
C LEU A 6 -12.90 8.87 27.89
N SER A 7 -13.66 8.24 28.79
CA SER A 7 -15.01 7.73 28.51
C SER A 7 -16.01 8.88 28.36
N LEU A 8 -15.88 9.92 29.18
CA LEU A 8 -16.69 11.14 29.06
C LEU A 8 -16.40 11.90 27.76
N SER A 9 -15.11 12.01 27.38
CA SER A 9 -14.69 12.65 26.13
C SER A 9 -15.20 11.91 24.89
N LEU A 10 -15.11 10.58 24.88
CA LEU A 10 -15.65 9.76 23.79
C LEU A 10 -17.18 9.89 23.68
N SER A 11 -17.88 9.85 24.82
CA SER A 11 -19.34 9.97 24.87
C SER A 11 -19.81 11.34 24.38
N LEU A 12 -19.12 12.42 24.78
CA LEU A 12 -19.44 13.77 24.34
C LEU A 12 -19.15 13.96 22.84
N SER A 13 -18.04 13.42 22.35
CA SER A 13 -17.67 13.46 20.93
C SER A 13 -18.67 12.68 20.05
N LEU A 14 -19.13 11.52 20.52
CA LEU A 14 -20.14 10.72 19.82
C LEU A 14 -21.50 11.43 19.80
N SER A 15 -21.91 12.04 20.92
CA SER A 15 -23.15 12.82 21.03
C SER A 15 -23.15 14.04 20.10
N LEU A 16 -22.01 14.74 20.01
CA LEU A 16 -21.85 15.90 19.12
C LEU A 16 -21.87 15.49 17.64
N SER A 17 -21.21 14.38 17.29
CA SER A 17 -21.25 13.82 15.94
C SER A 17 -22.66 13.37 15.53
N LEU A 18 -23.39 12.67 16.41
CA LEU A 18 -24.75 12.23 16.14
C LEU A 18 -25.70 13.42 15.93
N SER A 19 -25.55 14.47 16.74
CA SER A 19 -26.33 15.70 16.61
C SER A 19 -26.09 16.42 15.28
N ALA A 20 -24.83 16.49 14.84
CA ALA A 20 -24.47 17.05 13.54
C ALA A 20 -25.04 16.22 12.37
N ALA A 21 -24.99 14.88 12.47
CA ALA A 21 -25.59 13.97 11.50
C ALA A 21 -27.10 14.20 11.33
N ILE A 22 -27.82 14.31 12.46
CA ILE A 22 -29.27 14.54 12.48
C ILE A 22 -29.61 15.90 11.86
N CYS A 23 -28.79 16.93 12.14
CA CYS A 23 -28.98 18.26 11.54
C CYS A 23 -28.83 18.21 10.02
N LEU A 24 -27.80 17.54 9.51
CA LEU A 24 -27.60 17.36 8.07
C LEU A 24 -28.79 16.61 7.44
N LEU A 25 -29.26 15.53 8.08
CA LEU A 25 -30.39 14.75 7.59
C LEU A 25 -31.67 15.60 7.50
N LYS A 26 -31.95 16.43 8.52
CA LYS A 26 -33.09 17.36 8.49
C LYS A 26 -33.02 18.35 7.34
N LYS A 27 -31.85 18.93 7.07
CA LYS A 27 -31.65 19.83 5.92
C LYS A 27 -31.86 19.10 4.59
N LEU A 28 -31.37 17.88 4.45
CA LEU A 28 -31.54 17.06 3.24
C LEU A 28 -33.01 16.66 3.01
N LEU A 29 -33.75 16.41 4.09
CA LEU A 29 -35.17 16.06 4.08
C LEU A 29 -36.09 17.28 4.16
N GLU A 30 -35.58 18.49 3.88
CA GLU A 30 -36.40 19.70 3.81
C GLU A 30 -37.51 19.51 2.74
N PRO A 31 -38.80 19.74 3.11
CA PRO A 31 -39.93 19.49 2.23
C PRO A 31 -40.02 20.49 1.06
N ASP A 32 -39.59 21.73 1.29
CA ASP A 32 -39.51 22.74 0.23
C ASP A 32 -38.21 22.56 -0.58
N PRO A 33 -38.29 22.22 -1.89
CA PRO A 33 -37.11 21.98 -2.70
C PRO A 33 -36.21 23.22 -2.84
N ASN A 34 -36.76 24.43 -2.72
CA ASN A 34 -35.98 25.67 -2.83
C ASN A 34 -35.15 25.97 -1.58
N LYS A 35 -35.51 25.37 -0.44
CA LYS A 35 -34.80 25.51 0.84
C LYS A 35 -33.81 24.38 1.09
N ARG A 36 -33.89 23.31 0.30
CA ARG A 36 -32.98 22.17 0.40
C ARG A 36 -31.56 22.60 0.01
N PRO A 37 -30.52 22.21 0.79
CA PRO A 37 -29.15 22.57 0.46
C PRO A 37 -28.72 21.93 -0.86
N ASN A 38 -27.96 22.67 -1.65
CA ASN A 38 -27.35 22.13 -2.86
C ASN A 38 -26.16 21.21 -2.53
N ILE A 39 -25.67 20.48 -3.52
CA ILE A 39 -24.57 19.52 -3.34
C ILE A 39 -23.30 20.17 -2.77
N HIS A 40 -22.96 21.40 -3.14
CA HIS A 40 -21.78 22.09 -2.62
C HIS A 40 -21.94 22.44 -1.13
N GLN A 41 -23.14 22.86 -0.73
CA GLN A 41 -23.46 23.15 0.68
C GLN A 41 -23.44 21.87 1.52
N VAL A 42 -23.95 20.76 0.99
CA VAL A 42 -23.91 19.44 1.65
C VAL A 42 -22.48 18.93 1.76
N MET A 43 -21.69 19.03 0.69
CA MET A 43 -20.29 18.63 0.68
C MET A 43 -19.42 19.48 1.61
N ALA A 44 -19.80 20.73 1.88
CA ALA A 44 -19.14 21.59 2.85
C ALA A 44 -19.56 21.34 4.32
N ASP A 45 -20.54 20.48 4.59
CA ASP A 45 -21.02 20.21 5.95
C ASP A 45 -19.94 19.52 6.80
N SER A 46 -19.73 20.01 8.02
CA SER A 46 -18.65 19.59 8.90
C SER A 46 -18.74 18.12 9.30
N TRP A 47 -19.96 17.57 9.37
CA TRP A 47 -20.15 16.15 9.64
C TRP A 47 -19.67 15.28 8.48
N LEU A 48 -19.95 15.70 7.24
CA LEU A 48 -19.56 14.97 6.04
C LEU A 48 -18.06 15.11 5.74
N GLN A 49 -17.49 16.31 5.95
CA GLN A 49 -16.06 16.58 5.81
C GLN A 49 -15.20 15.76 6.76
N LEU A 50 -15.68 15.51 7.98
CA LEU A 50 -14.98 14.65 8.94
C LEU A 50 -14.86 13.20 8.45
N ALA A 51 -15.84 12.73 7.67
CA ALA A 51 -15.87 11.39 7.10
C ALA A 51 -15.15 11.26 5.75
N ASN A 52 -14.95 12.36 5.01
CA ASN A 52 -14.45 12.30 3.63
C ASN A 52 -13.53 13.50 3.28
N ARG A 53 -12.23 13.33 3.49
CA ARG A 53 -11.20 14.35 3.15
C ARG A 53 -10.96 14.52 1.64
N ASN A 54 -11.58 13.71 0.77
CA ASN A 54 -11.21 13.62 -0.64
C ASN A 54 -12.25 14.24 -1.58
N THR A 55 -13.11 15.13 -1.07
CA THR A 55 -14.35 15.48 -1.76
C THR A 55 -14.17 16.68 -2.69
N GLY A 56 -14.10 16.41 -4.00
CA GLY A 56 -14.69 17.26 -5.04
C GLY A 56 -14.05 18.62 -5.32
N ALA A 57 -12.71 18.74 -5.26
CA ALA A 57 -12.06 19.92 -5.84
C ALA A 57 -12.36 20.01 -7.35
N PRO A 58 -12.62 21.21 -7.90
CA PRO A 58 -12.69 21.42 -9.34
C PRO A 58 -11.42 20.88 -9.99
N ILE A 59 -11.55 20.08 -11.03
CA ILE A 59 -10.41 19.58 -11.81
C ILE A 59 -9.80 20.79 -12.51
N HIS A 60 -8.55 21.12 -12.16
CA HIS A 60 -7.80 22.15 -12.88
C HIS A 60 -7.41 21.62 -14.27
N ILE A 61 -7.23 22.50 -15.26
CA ILE A 61 -7.04 22.10 -16.67
C ILE A 61 -5.87 21.11 -16.83
N GLU A 62 -4.79 21.29 -16.09
CA GLU A 62 -3.59 20.43 -16.10
C GLU A 62 -3.81 19.05 -15.45
N GLU A 63 -4.90 18.86 -14.71
CA GLU A 63 -5.25 17.57 -14.10
C GLU A 63 -6.09 16.69 -15.05
N ILE A 64 -6.45 17.19 -16.23
CA ILE A 64 -7.21 16.44 -17.22
C ILE A 64 -6.33 15.34 -17.82
N ASN A 65 -6.86 14.10 -17.83
CA ASN A 65 -6.18 12.98 -18.43
C ASN A 65 -6.31 13.05 -19.96
N HIS A 66 -5.27 13.54 -20.62
CA HIS A 66 -5.23 13.68 -22.09
C HIS A 66 -5.46 12.36 -22.83
N THR A 67 -5.01 11.22 -22.29
CA THR A 67 -5.24 9.92 -22.93
C THR A 67 -6.72 9.55 -22.93
N VAL A 68 -7.44 9.84 -21.84
CA VAL A 68 -8.90 9.63 -21.79
C VAL A 68 -9.61 10.59 -22.73
N LEU A 69 -9.20 11.86 -22.75
CA LEU A 69 -9.76 12.87 -23.64
C LEU A 69 -9.63 12.46 -25.10
N LEU A 70 -8.42 12.07 -25.53
CA LEU A 70 -8.16 11.57 -26.89
C LEU A 70 -8.99 10.32 -27.20
N HIS A 71 -9.10 9.37 -26.27
CA HIS A 71 -9.92 8.18 -26.48
C HIS A 71 -11.40 8.55 -26.72
N MET A 72 -11.95 9.46 -25.92
CA MET A 72 -13.33 9.91 -26.09
C MET A 72 -13.53 10.63 -27.43
N THR A 73 -12.58 11.48 -27.85
CA THR A 73 -12.73 12.26 -29.09
C THR A 73 -12.46 11.44 -30.34
N GLU A 74 -11.44 10.58 -30.35
CA GLU A 74 -11.00 9.85 -31.54
C GLU A 74 -11.66 8.48 -31.71
N LYS A 75 -11.96 7.78 -30.61
CA LYS A 75 -12.52 6.42 -30.65
C LYS A 75 -14.01 6.36 -30.40
N MET A 76 -14.54 7.28 -29.58
CA MET A 76 -15.95 7.32 -29.21
C MET A 76 -16.72 8.48 -29.87
N ALA A 77 -16.04 9.29 -30.69
CA ALA A 77 -16.61 10.40 -31.46
C ALA A 77 -17.30 11.50 -30.63
N TYR A 78 -16.87 11.71 -29.38
CA TYR A 78 -17.29 12.88 -28.60
C TYR A 78 -16.64 14.15 -29.15
N LYS A 79 -17.35 15.28 -29.08
CA LYS A 79 -16.76 16.58 -29.42
C LYS A 79 -15.79 17.03 -28.33
N HIS A 80 -14.59 17.42 -28.72
CA HIS A 80 -13.53 17.84 -27.78
C HIS A 80 -14.00 18.96 -26.82
N SER A 81 -14.66 19.98 -27.36
CA SER A 81 -15.20 21.10 -26.58
C SER A 81 -16.29 20.69 -25.59
N GLU A 82 -17.12 19.70 -25.95
CA GLU A 82 -18.16 19.17 -25.08
C GLU A 82 -17.54 18.43 -23.89
N VAL A 83 -16.53 17.59 -24.14
CA VAL A 83 -15.83 16.87 -23.06
C VAL A 83 -15.13 17.85 -22.13
N LEU A 84 -14.35 18.80 -22.67
CA LEU A 84 -13.66 19.79 -21.85
C LEU A 84 -14.63 20.65 -21.04
N SER A 85 -15.69 21.17 -21.66
CA SER A 85 -16.67 21.99 -20.94
C SER A 85 -17.34 21.21 -19.82
N ALA A 86 -17.75 19.96 -20.06
CA ALA A 86 -18.35 19.10 -19.04
C ALA A 86 -17.40 18.82 -17.86
N VAL A 87 -16.12 18.54 -18.14
CA VAL A 87 -15.10 18.23 -17.12
C VAL A 87 -14.73 19.47 -16.31
N LEU A 88 -14.46 20.60 -16.97
CA LEU A 88 -14.03 21.83 -16.31
C LEU A 88 -15.15 22.50 -15.51
N THR A 89 -16.39 22.41 -15.99
CA THR A 89 -17.56 22.95 -15.25
C THR A 89 -18.12 21.98 -14.24
N ASN A 90 -17.57 20.76 -14.14
CA ASN A 90 -18.12 19.66 -13.34
C ASN A 90 -19.64 19.48 -13.55
N ARG A 91 -20.09 19.67 -14.79
CA ARG A 91 -21.51 19.60 -15.13
C ARG A 91 -21.96 18.15 -15.09
N ALA A 92 -22.89 17.83 -14.19
CA ALA A 92 -23.50 16.52 -14.11
C ALA A 92 -24.18 16.14 -15.44
N CYS A 93 -23.55 15.25 -16.21
CA CYS A 93 -24.01 14.78 -17.50
C CYS A 93 -23.35 13.44 -17.86
N HIS A 94 -23.86 12.79 -18.91
CA HIS A 94 -23.33 11.51 -19.38
C HIS A 94 -21.88 11.62 -19.86
N THR A 95 -21.51 12.71 -20.53
CA THR A 95 -20.13 12.98 -20.99
C THR A 95 -19.14 13.01 -19.82
N LEU A 96 -19.50 13.68 -18.72
CA LEU A 96 -18.69 13.73 -17.51
C LEU A 96 -18.56 12.34 -16.85
N ALA A 97 -19.67 11.59 -16.78
CA ALA A 97 -19.67 10.24 -16.20
C ALA A 97 -18.77 9.29 -16.98
N VAL A 98 -18.86 9.29 -18.32
CA VAL A 98 -18.01 8.47 -19.18
C VAL A 98 -16.53 8.82 -18.99
N TYR A 99 -16.19 10.11 -18.94
CA TYR A 99 -14.82 10.56 -18.67
C TYR A 99 -14.27 9.98 -17.36
N PHE A 100 -15.00 10.12 -16.24
CA PHE A 100 -14.54 9.61 -14.95
C PHE A 100 -14.44 8.08 -14.91
N LEU A 101 -15.37 7.37 -15.54
CA LEU A 101 -15.34 5.91 -15.60
C LEU A 101 -14.14 5.40 -16.40
N LEU A 102 -13.83 6.02 -17.53
CA LEU A 102 -12.65 5.69 -18.33
C LEU A 102 -11.36 6.02 -17.59
N ASN A 103 -11.28 7.18 -16.94
CA ASN A 103 -10.12 7.56 -16.15
C ASN A 103 -9.88 6.58 -14.98
N LYS A 104 -10.96 6.14 -14.31
CA LYS A 104 -10.89 5.11 -13.27
C LYS A 104 -10.45 3.75 -13.83
N LYS A 105 -10.99 3.33 -14.98
CA LYS A 105 -10.61 2.09 -15.65
C LYS A 105 -9.12 2.08 -16.00
N MET A 106 -8.61 3.18 -16.55
CA MET A 106 -7.19 3.33 -16.88
C MET A 106 -6.29 3.21 -15.64
N LYS A 107 -6.60 3.96 -14.57
CA LYS A 107 -5.84 3.90 -13.31
C LYS A 107 -5.79 2.48 -12.74
N ARG A 108 -6.90 1.74 -12.81
CA ARG A 108 -6.97 0.34 -12.37
C ARG A 108 -6.05 -0.56 -13.20
N LEU A 109 -6.17 -0.51 -14.53
CA LEU A 109 -5.36 -1.35 -15.42
C LEU A 109 -3.85 -1.04 -15.30
N SER A 110 -3.47 0.24 -15.20
CA SER A 110 -2.06 0.62 -15.00
C SER A 110 -1.51 0.17 -13.64
N LYS A 111 -2.35 0.01 -12.63
CA LYS A 111 -1.95 -0.54 -11.33
C LYS A 111 -1.74 -2.06 -11.44
N GLU A 112 -2.73 -2.77 -11.98
CA GLU A 112 -2.67 -4.22 -12.20
C GLU A 112 -1.45 -4.61 -13.05
N TYR A 113 -1.16 -3.87 -14.12
CA TYR A 113 0.02 -4.10 -14.95
C TYR A 113 1.34 -3.97 -14.17
N ARG A 114 1.46 -2.93 -13.32
CA ARG A 114 2.65 -2.73 -12.47
C ARG A 114 2.80 -3.84 -11.44
N GLU A 115 1.71 -4.32 -10.88
CA GLU A 115 1.71 -5.44 -9.94
C GLU A 115 2.13 -6.76 -10.61
N MET A 116 1.63 -7.05 -11.81
CA MET A 116 2.05 -8.23 -12.59
C MET A 116 3.54 -8.20 -12.90
N GLN A 117 4.06 -7.07 -13.38
CA GLN A 117 5.49 -6.88 -13.66
C GLN A 117 6.36 -7.09 -12.42
N PHE A 118 5.89 -6.65 -11.25
CA PHE A 118 6.59 -6.86 -10.00
C PHE A 118 6.61 -8.34 -9.58
N GLN A 119 5.50 -9.06 -9.78
CA GLN A 119 5.41 -10.48 -9.47
C GLN A 119 6.26 -11.33 -10.42
N GLU A 120 6.31 -10.99 -11.72
CA GLU A 120 7.19 -11.66 -12.69
C GLU A 120 8.66 -11.49 -12.32
N LYS A 121 9.10 -10.29 -11.98
CA LYS A 121 10.48 -10.04 -11.51
C LYS A 121 10.81 -10.87 -10.27
N LYS A 122 9.91 -10.91 -9.28
CA LYS A 122 10.10 -11.74 -8.07
C LYS A 122 10.14 -13.24 -8.36
N LYS A 123 9.33 -13.73 -9.30
CA LYS A 123 9.39 -15.14 -9.74
C LYS A 123 10.72 -15.44 -10.42
N GLY A 124 11.17 -14.57 -11.33
CA GLY A 124 12.48 -14.68 -11.98
C GLY A 124 13.64 -14.70 -10.98
N GLU A 125 13.62 -13.82 -9.97
CA GLU A 125 14.62 -13.80 -8.90
C GLU A 125 14.60 -15.07 -8.04
N LYS A 126 13.43 -15.56 -7.65
CA LYS A 126 13.30 -16.84 -6.92
C LYS A 126 13.82 -18.01 -7.74
N GLN A 127 13.44 -18.09 -9.02
CA GLN A 127 13.84 -19.16 -9.91
C GLN A 127 15.35 -19.12 -10.17
N ASN A 128 15.94 -17.93 -10.29
CA ASN A 128 17.39 -17.78 -10.43
C ASN A 128 18.12 -18.19 -9.14
N ASN A 129 17.62 -17.78 -7.97
CA ASN A 129 18.17 -18.18 -6.66
C ASN A 129 18.08 -19.71 -6.45
N GLU A 130 16.94 -20.33 -6.79
CA GLU A 130 16.78 -21.79 -6.77
C GLU A 130 17.69 -22.50 -7.77
N PHE A 131 17.87 -21.94 -8.98
CA PHE A 131 18.79 -22.46 -9.98
C PHE A 131 20.23 -22.47 -9.45
N TYR A 132 20.71 -21.35 -8.90
CA TYR A 132 22.05 -21.30 -8.30
C TYR A 132 22.16 -22.28 -7.12
N GLN A 133 21.18 -22.34 -6.22
CA GLN A 133 21.21 -23.30 -5.10
C GLN A 133 21.28 -24.77 -5.56
N THR A 134 20.56 -25.15 -6.61
CA THR A 134 20.50 -26.54 -7.09
C THR A 134 21.72 -26.94 -7.91
N GLN A 135 22.32 -26.03 -8.68
CA GLN A 135 23.55 -26.32 -9.44
C GLN A 135 24.76 -26.47 -8.53
N TRP A 136 24.91 -25.62 -7.50
CA TRP A 136 26.00 -25.75 -6.54
C TRP A 136 25.89 -27.01 -5.69
N ARG A 137 24.68 -27.43 -5.30
CA ARG A 137 24.46 -28.66 -4.52
C ARG A 137 24.87 -29.93 -5.24
N LYS A 138 24.56 -30.05 -6.53
CA LYS A 138 24.85 -31.27 -7.33
C LYS A 138 26.34 -31.58 -7.46
N HIS A 139 27.21 -30.57 -7.33
CA HIS A 139 28.66 -30.75 -7.41
C HIS A 139 29.31 -31.14 -6.07
N VAL A 140 28.63 -30.93 -4.93
CA VAL A 140 29.21 -31.22 -3.60
C VAL A 140 28.91 -32.64 -3.10
N ASP A 141 27.81 -33.26 -3.54
CA ASP A 141 27.42 -34.60 -3.09
C ASP A 141 28.31 -35.74 -3.66
N LYS A 142 29.14 -35.47 -4.67
CA LYS A 142 30.17 -36.41 -5.16
C LYS A 142 31.48 -36.38 -4.35
N LEU A 143 31.60 -35.49 -3.38
CA LEU A 143 32.71 -35.48 -2.43
C LEU A 143 32.29 -36.21 -1.15
N THR A 144 32.19 -37.53 -1.20
CA THR A 144 32.14 -38.34 0.02
C THR A 144 33.48 -38.16 0.73
N ILE A 145 33.53 -37.25 1.70
CA ILE A 145 34.71 -37.01 2.52
C ILE A 145 34.92 -38.29 3.36
N PRO A 146 36.00 -39.07 3.14
CA PRO A 146 36.28 -40.19 4.03
C PRO A 146 36.47 -39.63 5.45
N PRO A 147 36.01 -40.35 6.49
CA PRO A 147 36.13 -39.87 7.87
C PRO A 147 37.58 -39.49 8.15
N LYS A 148 37.80 -38.24 8.56
CA LYS A 148 39.13 -37.67 8.78
C LYS A 148 39.86 -38.49 9.85
N GLN A 149 40.84 -39.30 9.45
CA GLN A 149 41.81 -39.86 10.38
C GLN A 149 42.59 -38.71 11.03
N THR A 150 42.60 -38.68 12.36
CA THR A 150 43.41 -37.74 13.13
C THR A 150 44.89 -38.02 12.85
N PRO A 151 45.67 -37.03 12.41
CA PRO A 151 47.04 -37.28 12.02
C PRO A 151 47.90 -37.65 13.25
N VAL A 152 48.70 -38.70 13.07
CA VAL A 152 49.42 -39.45 14.12
C VAL A 152 50.40 -38.59 14.93
N TYR A 153 50.85 -37.44 14.43
CA TYR A 153 51.76 -36.56 15.16
C TYR A 153 51.12 -35.87 16.38
N LEU A 154 49.79 -35.89 16.53
CA LEU A 154 49.12 -35.43 17.75
C LEU A 154 49.10 -36.51 18.86
N ALA A 155 49.50 -37.75 18.56
CA ALA A 155 49.62 -38.80 19.56
C ALA A 155 50.99 -38.73 20.27
N VAL A 156 51.17 -37.73 21.14
CA VAL A 156 52.31 -37.71 22.06
C VAL A 156 52.11 -38.81 23.11
N ALA A 157 52.88 -39.88 22.97
CA ALA A 157 52.99 -40.96 23.94
C ALA A 157 53.64 -40.46 25.24
N LYS A 158 53.00 -40.74 26.38
CA LYS A 158 53.53 -40.51 27.74
C LYS A 158 54.47 -41.64 28.17
N GLY A 159 55.65 -41.27 28.71
CA GLY A 159 56.40 -42.01 29.75
C GLY A 159 57.90 -42.27 29.47
N PRO A 160 58.71 -42.73 30.46
CA PRO A 160 58.91 -42.21 31.84
C PRO A 160 60.42 -42.14 32.31
N SER A 161 60.68 -41.55 33.51
CA SER A 161 61.86 -41.78 34.43
C SER A 161 63.28 -41.24 34.06
N LYS A 162 64.23 -40.78 34.92
CA LYS A 162 64.40 -40.50 36.37
C LYS A 162 65.65 -39.59 36.63
N GLU A 163 65.65 -38.91 37.79
CA GLU A 163 66.75 -38.58 38.75
C GLU A 163 68.04 -37.81 38.38
N LYS A 164 68.33 -36.75 39.15
CA LYS A 164 69.42 -36.74 40.16
C LYS A 164 69.24 -35.65 41.23
N LYS A 165 69.67 -35.98 42.45
CA LYS A 165 69.46 -35.30 43.75
C LYS A 165 70.81 -34.79 44.31
N HIS A 166 70.73 -33.97 45.37
CA HIS A 166 71.74 -33.56 46.37
C HIS A 166 72.43 -32.20 46.12
N ARG A 167 72.78 -31.36 47.13
CA ARG A 167 72.81 -31.47 48.61
C ARG A 167 72.87 -30.05 49.24
N THR A 168 72.56 -30.05 50.53
CA THR A 168 72.49 -29.01 51.59
C THR A 168 73.77 -28.20 51.87
N VAL A 169 73.60 -26.94 52.35
CA VAL A 169 74.33 -26.28 53.49
C VAL A 169 73.42 -25.11 53.95
N GLY A 170 73.10 -24.82 55.21
CA GLY A 170 73.41 -25.41 56.52
C GLY A 170 72.41 -24.91 57.57
#